data_AF-A0A5D0SUF4-F1
#
_entry.id   AF-A0A5D0SUF4-F1
#
_cell.length_a   1.000
_cell.length_b   1.000
_cell.length_c   1.000
_cell.angle_alpha   90.00
_cell.angle_beta   90.00
_cell.angle_gamma   90.00
#
_symmetry.space_group_name_H-M   'P 1'
#
loop_
_entity.id
_entity.type
_entity.pdbx_description
1 polymer ?
#
loop_
_entity_poly.entity_id
_entity_poly.type
_entity_poly.pdbx_seq_one_letter_code
_entity_poly.pdbx_strand_id
1 'polypeptide(L)'
;MDYLSIISKVIPIIVLISIGYILKLNRFISTNTIEEIKKLIINISLPALLFISFLNLELKLKYLVIILLIFASNILMLYIGKLTGRFIKEKDPYFPLLFGGFEMGMLGFPLFGIVYGTDNIKYIGLLDIGQEFYVWFILLAILLNLRNGEKNYRKLFHSFITSPVILAIFFA
;
A
#
# COMPACT_ATOMS: atom_id res chain seq x y z
N MET A 1 21.67 -9.70 -11.55
CA MET A 1 20.47 -10.47 -11.13
C MET A 1 20.06 -11.29 -12.32
N ASP A 2 20.21 -12.63 -12.27
CA ASP A 2 19.76 -13.49 -13.36
C ASP A 2 18.23 -13.47 -13.45
N TYR A 3 17.68 -13.37 -14.66
CA TYR A 3 16.22 -13.37 -14.87
C TYR A 3 15.51 -14.60 -14.25
N LEU A 4 16.21 -15.74 -14.17
CA LEU A 4 15.77 -16.96 -13.48
C LEU A 4 15.50 -16.74 -11.98
N SER A 5 16.27 -15.86 -11.33
CA SER A 5 16.10 -15.53 -9.91
C SER A 5 14.88 -14.65 -9.64
N ILE A 6 14.41 -13.89 -10.63
CA ILE A 6 13.17 -13.10 -10.52
C ILE A 6 11.96 -14.03 -10.62
N ILE A 7 12.00 -14.96 -11.57
CA ILE A 7 10.92 -15.95 -11.78
C ILE A 7 10.75 -16.82 -10.53
N SER A 8 11.85 -17.30 -9.94
CA SER A 8 11.78 -18.11 -8.71
C SER A 8 11.23 -17.37 -7.50
N LYS A 9 11.28 -16.03 -7.49
CA LYS A 9 10.69 -15.16 -6.45
C LYS A 9 9.20 -14.87 -6.67
N VAL A 10 8.74 -14.84 -7.93
CA VAL A 10 7.34 -14.56 -8.28
C VAL A 10 6.47 -15.82 -8.20
N ILE A 11 7.01 -17.00 -8.52
CA ILE A 11 6.28 -18.27 -8.49
C ILE A 11 5.58 -18.53 -7.13
N PRO A 12 6.24 -18.37 -5.96
CA PRO A 12 5.59 -18.58 -4.67
C PRO A 12 4.34 -17.71 -4.46
N ILE A 13 4.35 -16.49 -5.01
CA ILE A 13 3.22 -15.54 -4.92
C ILE A 13 2.03 -16.08 -5.69
N ILE A 14 2.26 -16.50 -6.94
CA ILE A 14 1.21 -17.09 -7.80
C ILE A 14 0.66 -18.37 -7.17
N VAL A 15 1.53 -19.20 -6.60
CA VAL A 15 1.15 -20.44 -5.91
C VAL A 15 0.27 -20.14 -4.70
N LEU A 16 0.66 -19.19 -3.84
CA LEU A 16 -0.12 -18.80 -2.67
C LEU A 16 -1.50 -18.25 -3.02
N ILE A 17 -1.58 -17.38 -4.03
CA ILE A 17 -2.85 -16.85 -4.54
C ILE A 17 -3.74 -17.99 -5.07
N SER A 18 -3.14 -18.91 -5.82
CA SER A 18 -3.86 -20.07 -6.38
C SER A 18 -4.39 -20.99 -5.29
N ILE A 19 -3.60 -21.27 -4.25
CA ILE A 19 -4.04 -22.03 -3.07
C ILE A 19 -5.21 -21.32 -2.39
N GLY A 20 -5.09 -20.01 -2.13
CA GLY A 20 -6.18 -19.22 -1.54
C GLY A 20 -7.47 -19.29 -2.35
N TYR A 21 -7.37 -19.25 -3.68
CA TYR A 21 -8.50 -19.41 -4.58
C TYR A 21 -9.12 -20.81 -4.51
N ILE A 22 -8.32 -21.88 -4.50
CA ILE A 22 -8.81 -23.26 -4.37
C ILE A 22 -9.50 -23.47 -3.01
N LEU A 23 -8.93 -22.97 -1.93
CA LEU A 23 -9.55 -23.03 -0.59
C LEU A 23 -10.91 -22.30 -0.56
N LYS A 24 -11.02 -21.17 -1.27
CA LYS A 24 -12.28 -20.43 -1.44
C LYS A 24 -13.31 -21.25 -2.22
N LEU A 25 -12.92 -21.89 -3.32
CA LEU A 25 -13.82 -22.73 -4.13
C LEU A 25 -14.40 -23.88 -3.32
N ASN A 26 -13.56 -24.55 -2.53
CA ASN A 26 -13.97 -25.68 -1.70
C ASN A 26 -14.73 -25.25 -0.43
N ARG A 27 -14.94 -23.94 -0.21
CA ARG A 27 -15.47 -23.35 1.03
C ARG A 27 -14.78 -23.91 2.28
N PHE A 28 -13.50 -24.25 2.16
CA PHE A 28 -12.71 -24.86 3.23
C PHE A 28 -12.62 -23.93 4.45
N ILE A 29 -12.57 -22.62 4.19
CA ILE A 29 -12.62 -21.56 5.19
C ILE A 29 -13.90 -20.76 4.97
N SER A 30 -14.70 -20.57 6.02
CA SER A 30 -15.91 -19.76 5.94
C SER A 30 -15.57 -18.29 5.67
N THR A 31 -16.49 -17.55 5.04
CA THR A 31 -16.31 -16.10 4.82
C THR A 31 -16.16 -15.33 6.12
N ASN A 32 -16.86 -15.75 7.19
CA ASN A 32 -16.74 -15.11 8.51
C ASN A 32 -15.33 -15.30 9.08
N THR A 33 -14.78 -16.51 8.99
CA THR A 33 -13.42 -16.81 9.43
C THR A 33 -12.38 -16.01 8.64
N ILE A 34 -12.59 -15.80 7.34
CA ILE A 34 -11.71 -14.94 6.53
C ILE A 34 -11.72 -13.51 7.06
N GLU A 35 -12.89 -12.95 7.39
CA GLU A 35 -13.00 -11.60 7.95
C GLU A 35 -12.36 -11.51 9.35
N GLU A 36 -12.50 -12.52 10.19
CA GLU A 36 -11.84 -12.60 11.50
C GLU A 36 -10.31 -12.64 11.36
N ILE A 37 -9.78 -13.44 10.43
CA ILE A 37 -8.35 -13.49 10.12
C ILE A 37 -7.85 -12.14 9.60
N LYS A 38 -8.57 -11.52 8.65
CA LYS A 38 -8.23 -10.17 8.16
C LYS A 38 -8.22 -9.15 9.29
N LYS A 39 -9.16 -9.23 10.23
CA LYS A 39 -9.20 -8.33 11.38
C LYS A 39 -7.94 -8.46 12.23
N LEU A 40 -7.44 -9.67 12.47
CA LEU A 40 -6.16 -9.87 13.16
C LEU A 40 -4.99 -9.29 12.37
N ILE A 41 -4.95 -9.55 11.06
CA ILE A 41 -3.87 -9.03 10.19
C ILE A 41 -3.85 -7.51 10.21
N ILE A 42 -4.99 -6.86 9.97
CA ILE A 42 -5.09 -5.40 9.84
C ILE A 42 -4.86 -4.69 11.18
N ASN A 43 -5.35 -5.24 12.30
CA ASN A 43 -5.30 -4.54 13.58
C ASN A 43 -4.08 -4.90 14.45
N ILE A 44 -3.37 -5.99 14.14
CA ILE A 44 -2.25 -6.47 14.96
C ILE A 44 -1.00 -6.66 14.10
N SER A 45 -1.07 -7.54 13.10
CA SER A 45 0.12 -7.93 12.33
C SER A 45 0.68 -6.78 11.49
N LEU A 46 -0.15 -6.04 10.77
CA LEU A 46 0.28 -4.92 9.94
C LEU A 46 0.88 -3.78 10.77
N PRO A 47 0.22 -3.28 11.85
CA PRO A 47 0.83 -2.26 12.69
C PRO A 47 2.16 -2.69 13.29
N ALA A 48 2.29 -3.93 13.75
CA ALA A 48 3.55 -4.46 14.29
C ALA A 48 4.65 -4.51 13.21
N LEU A 49 4.31 -4.94 12.00
CA LEU A 49 5.25 -5.03 10.88
C LEU A 49 5.72 -3.65 10.43
N LEU A 50 4.80 -2.69 10.33
CA LEU A 50 5.11 -1.29 10.04
C LEU A 50 6.03 -0.71 11.11
N PHE A 51 5.69 -0.89 12.39
CA PHE A 51 6.52 -0.45 13.51
C PHE A 51 7.95 -1.01 13.43
N ILE A 52 8.11 -2.32 13.20
CA ILE A 52 9.42 -2.95 13.01
C ILE A 52 10.17 -2.37 11.81
N SER A 53 9.46 -2.08 10.71
CA SER A 53 10.08 -1.50 9.51
C SER A 53 10.65 -0.11 9.76
N PHE A 54 9.99 0.68 10.59
CA PHE A 54 10.41 2.05 10.93
C PHE A 54 11.43 2.09 12.05
N LEU A 55 11.33 1.22 13.07
CA LEU A 55 12.33 1.11 14.14
C LEU A 55 13.75 0.87 13.61
N ASN A 56 13.88 0.11 12.51
CA ASN A 56 15.17 -0.20 11.90
C ASN A 56 15.57 0.79 10.80
N LEU A 57 14.76 1.84 10.57
CA LEU A 57 14.96 2.81 9.51
C LEU A 57 15.71 4.05 10.02
N GLU A 58 16.99 4.15 9.68
CA GLU A 58 17.74 5.40 9.87
C GLU A 58 17.38 6.41 8.77
N LEU A 59 16.50 7.38 9.05
CA LEU A 59 16.15 8.42 8.07
C LEU A 59 17.37 9.30 7.75
N LYS A 60 17.86 9.17 6.51
CA LYS A 60 18.96 9.98 5.95
C LYS A 60 18.39 10.89 4.87
N LEU A 61 18.91 12.12 4.76
CA LEU A 61 18.47 13.08 3.73
C LEU A 61 18.52 12.50 2.31
N LYS A 62 19.47 11.60 2.01
CA LYS A 62 19.56 10.90 0.72
C LYS A 62 18.30 10.10 0.35
N TYR A 63 17.52 9.66 1.33
CA TYR A 63 16.28 8.91 1.10
C TYR A 63 15.10 9.79 0.70
N LEU A 64 15.20 11.11 0.88
CA LEU A 64 14.18 12.05 0.46
C LEU A 64 13.93 11.97 -1.06
N VAL A 65 14.99 11.74 -1.85
CA VAL A 65 14.87 11.51 -3.30
C VAL A 65 14.00 10.30 -3.60
N ILE A 66 14.14 9.20 -2.86
CA ILE A 66 13.35 7.97 -3.05
C ILE A 66 11.88 8.23 -2.71
N ILE A 67 11.62 8.90 -1.58
CA ILE A 67 10.27 9.27 -1.13
C ILE A 67 9.58 10.12 -2.21
N LEU A 68 10.27 11.14 -2.73
CA LEU A 68 9.74 12.00 -3.79
C LEU A 68 9.48 11.24 -5.10
N LEU A 69 10.35 10.28 -5.47
CA LEU A 69 10.15 9.46 -6.66
C LEU A 69 8.92 8.57 -6.54
N ILE A 70 8.68 7.94 -5.39
CA ILE A 70 7.49 7.11 -5.17
C ILE A 70 6.21 7.95 -5.11
N PHE A 71 6.28 9.12 -4.48
CA PHE A 71 5.18 10.08 -4.50
C PHE A 71 4.85 10.50 -5.95
N ALA A 72 5.86 10.87 -6.73
CA ALA A 72 5.71 11.26 -8.13
C ALA A 72 5.20 10.10 -9.01
N SER A 73 5.63 8.86 -8.76
CA SER A 73 5.14 7.70 -9.51
C SER A 73 3.66 7.45 -9.26
N ASN A 74 3.16 7.65 -8.05
CA ASN A 74 1.73 7.54 -7.76
C ASN A 74 0.91 8.64 -8.46
N ILE A 75 1.43 9.88 -8.50
CA ILE A 75 0.82 10.96 -9.28
C ILE A 75 0.79 10.58 -10.77
N LEU A 76 1.89 10.06 -11.30
CA LEU A 76 1.96 9.61 -12.69
C LEU A 76 0.93 8.50 -12.97
N MET A 77 0.78 7.54 -12.07
CA MET A 77 -0.23 6.48 -12.20
C MET A 77 -1.65 7.04 -12.20
N LEU A 78 -1.95 8.04 -11.38
CA LEU A 78 -3.23 8.73 -11.42
C LEU A 78 -3.50 9.39 -12.79
N TYR A 79 -2.47 10.01 -13.40
CA TYR A 79 -2.60 10.55 -14.76
C TYR A 79 -2.79 9.46 -15.81
N ILE A 80 -2.06 8.35 -15.70
CA ILE A 80 -2.24 7.18 -16.57
C ILE A 80 -3.67 6.62 -16.45
N GLY A 81 -4.21 6.53 -15.23
CA GLY A 81 -5.59 6.13 -15.00
C GLY A 81 -6.60 7.07 -15.68
N LYS A 82 -6.37 8.38 -15.62
CA LYS A 82 -7.20 9.38 -16.33
C LYS A 82 -7.11 9.22 -17.85
N LEU A 83 -5.91 9.03 -18.39
CA LEU A 83 -5.71 8.82 -19.83
C LEU A 83 -6.38 7.52 -20.28
N THR A 84 -6.16 6.44 -19.55
CA THR A 84 -6.76 5.13 -19.83
C THR A 84 -8.28 5.21 -19.80
N GLY A 85 -8.86 5.86 -18.79
CA GLY A 85 -10.31 6.07 -18.69
C GLY A 85 -10.86 6.82 -19.90
N ARG A 86 -10.14 7.84 -20.40
CA ARG A 86 -10.52 8.53 -21.64
C ARG A 86 -10.47 7.62 -22.86
N PHE A 87 -9.43 6.79 -23.01
CA PHE A 87 -9.28 5.87 -24.14
C PHE A 87 -10.39 4.82 -24.18
N ILE A 88 -10.75 4.24 -23.02
CA ILE A 88 -11.80 3.22 -22.93
C ILE A 88 -13.21 3.79 -22.71
N LYS A 89 -13.34 5.13 -22.68
CA LYS A 89 -14.60 5.86 -22.42
C LYS A 89 -15.24 5.54 -21.06
N GLU A 90 -14.43 5.18 -20.07
CA GLU A 90 -14.86 5.04 -18.68
C GLU A 90 -15.18 6.42 -18.11
N LYS A 91 -16.34 6.54 -17.46
CA LYS A 91 -16.87 7.80 -16.92
C LYS A 91 -16.84 7.85 -15.40
N ASP A 92 -16.58 6.73 -14.74
CA ASP A 92 -16.49 6.68 -13.29
C ASP A 92 -15.33 7.58 -12.79
N PRO A 93 -15.61 8.63 -12.00
CA PRO A 93 -14.58 9.51 -11.47
C PRO A 93 -13.63 8.82 -10.48
N TYR A 94 -14.01 7.66 -9.92
CA TYR A 94 -13.16 6.84 -9.07
C TYR A 94 -12.18 5.98 -9.87
N PHE A 95 -12.42 5.74 -11.17
CA PHE A 95 -11.58 4.87 -11.99
C PHE A 95 -10.10 5.26 -12.00
N PRO A 96 -9.71 6.54 -12.18
CA PRO A 96 -8.31 6.91 -12.16
C PRO A 96 -7.62 6.71 -10.81
N LEU A 97 -8.41 6.72 -9.72
CA LEU A 97 -7.88 6.55 -8.36
C LEU A 97 -7.39 5.11 -8.12
N LEU A 98 -7.92 4.13 -8.88
CA LEU A 98 -7.54 2.72 -8.78
C LEU A 98 -6.11 2.42 -9.27
N PHE A 99 -5.49 3.34 -10.01
CA PHE A 99 -4.16 3.14 -10.58
C PHE A 99 -3.03 3.49 -9.59
N GLY A 100 -3.32 4.33 -8.58
CA GLY A 100 -2.36 4.74 -7.56
C GLY A 100 -2.74 4.21 -6.17
N GLY A 101 -1.97 4.59 -5.15
CA GLY A 101 -2.22 4.13 -3.77
C GLY A 101 -1.96 2.63 -3.65
N PHE A 102 -0.75 2.23 -4.02
CA PHE A 102 -0.34 0.82 -4.04
C PHE A 102 -0.66 0.13 -2.73
N GLU A 103 -1.08 -1.13 -2.81
CA GLU A 103 -1.42 -1.93 -1.64
C GLU A 103 -0.13 -2.42 -0.98
N MET A 104 0.58 -1.52 -0.28
CA MET A 104 1.80 -1.89 0.42
C MET A 104 1.53 -2.66 1.71
N GLY A 105 0.46 -2.33 2.44
CA GLY A 105 0.11 -2.98 3.70
C GLY A 105 -0.07 -4.50 3.62
N MET A 106 -1.18 -4.98 3.04
CA MET A 106 -1.58 -6.39 3.07
C MET A 106 -0.80 -7.26 2.09
N LEU A 107 -0.25 -6.70 1.01
CA LEU A 107 0.46 -7.41 -0.04
C LEU A 107 1.93 -7.00 -0.08
N GLY A 108 2.23 -5.70 -0.20
CA GLY A 108 3.61 -5.25 -0.37
C GLY A 108 4.57 -5.74 0.71
N PHE A 109 4.29 -5.43 1.98
CA PHE A 109 5.15 -5.78 3.12
C PHE A 109 5.34 -7.30 3.28
N PRO A 110 4.28 -8.14 3.31
CA PRO A 110 4.44 -9.59 3.37
C PRO A 110 5.25 -10.16 2.20
N LEU A 111 4.95 -9.73 0.97
CA LEU A 111 5.66 -10.22 -0.21
C LEU A 111 7.13 -9.81 -0.21
N PHE A 112 7.42 -8.56 0.18
CA PHE A 112 8.79 -8.09 0.30
C PHE A 112 9.56 -8.89 1.35
N GLY A 113 8.95 -9.16 2.51
CA GLY A 113 9.54 -9.99 3.57
C GLY A 113 9.85 -11.42 3.10
N ILE A 114 8.96 -12.04 2.33
CA ILE A 114 9.19 -13.38 1.75
C ILE A 114 10.36 -13.37 0.76
N VAL A 115 10.45 -12.34 -0.08
CA VAL A 115 11.40 -12.29 -1.21
C VAL A 115 12.79 -11.79 -0.82
N TYR A 116 12.86 -10.87 0.14
CA TYR A 116 14.08 -10.17 0.54
C TYR A 116 14.47 -10.42 2.00
N GLY A 117 13.66 -11.15 2.77
CA GLY A 117 13.88 -11.39 4.19
C GLY A 117 13.38 -10.24 5.07
N THR A 118 13.04 -10.56 6.32
CA THR A 118 12.51 -9.63 7.31
C THR A 118 13.50 -8.53 7.69
N ASP A 119 14.81 -8.80 7.64
CA ASP A 119 15.87 -7.83 7.96
C ASP A 119 15.91 -6.64 6.99
N ASN A 120 15.38 -6.84 5.78
CA ASN A 120 15.36 -5.83 4.73
C ASN A 120 14.05 -5.03 4.67
N ILE A 121 13.10 -5.31 5.57
CA ILE A 121 11.75 -4.73 5.52
C ILE A 121 11.71 -3.20 5.69
N LYS A 122 12.76 -2.62 6.28
CA LYS A 122 12.97 -1.16 6.34
C LYS A 122 12.99 -0.48 4.97
N TYR A 123 13.42 -1.19 3.91
CA TYR A 123 13.47 -0.62 2.57
C TYR A 123 12.08 -0.43 1.97
N ILE A 124 11.16 -1.39 2.15
CA ILE A 124 9.78 -1.20 1.73
C ILE A 124 9.06 -0.18 2.61
N GLY A 125 9.38 -0.11 3.91
CA GLY A 125 8.93 0.97 4.79
C GLY A 125 9.32 2.36 4.27
N LEU A 126 10.52 2.52 3.73
CA LEU A 126 10.94 3.78 3.10
C LEU A 126 10.12 4.13 1.85
N LEU A 127 9.78 3.13 1.02
CA LEU A 127 8.92 3.35 -0.15
C LEU A 127 7.49 3.71 0.29
N ASP A 128 7.00 3.07 1.36
CA ASP A 128 5.70 3.27 1.96
C ASP A 128 5.48 4.72 2.38
N ILE A 129 6.50 5.37 2.96
CA ILE A 129 6.44 6.80 3.29
C ILE A 129 6.04 7.63 2.06
N GLY A 130 6.71 7.45 0.91
CA GLY A 130 6.42 8.22 -0.30
C GLY A 130 4.99 8.01 -0.83
N GLN A 131 4.48 6.79 -0.75
CA GLN A 131 3.10 6.47 -1.14
C GLN A 131 2.08 7.00 -0.12
N GLU A 132 2.37 6.97 1.17
CA GLU A 132 1.48 7.50 2.20
C GLU A 132 1.28 9.00 2.03
N PHE A 133 2.32 9.76 1.71
CA PHE A 133 2.16 11.18 1.33
C PHE A 133 1.18 11.35 0.16
N TYR A 134 1.24 10.48 -0.86
CA TYR A 134 0.29 10.54 -1.96
C TYR A 134 -1.14 10.20 -1.50
N VAL A 135 -1.30 9.15 -0.69
CA VAL A 135 -2.61 8.70 -0.21
C VAL A 135 -3.29 9.81 0.61
N TRP A 136 -2.58 10.43 1.54
CA TRP A 136 -3.15 11.44 2.43
C TRP A 136 -3.43 12.76 1.73
N PHE A 137 -2.48 13.28 0.94
CA PHE A 137 -2.57 14.64 0.40
C PHE A 137 -3.23 14.72 -0.97
N ILE A 138 -3.24 13.63 -1.75
CA ILE A 138 -3.81 13.60 -3.10
C ILE A 138 -5.02 12.67 -3.15
N LEU A 139 -4.84 11.37 -2.89
CA LEU A 139 -5.89 10.37 -3.09
C LEU A 139 -7.11 10.64 -2.21
N LEU A 140 -6.91 10.73 -0.89
CA LEU A 140 -7.99 10.95 0.08
C LEU A 140 -8.63 12.33 -0.12
N ALA A 141 -7.86 13.35 -0.48
CA ALA A 141 -8.39 14.66 -0.81
C ALA A 141 -9.34 14.63 -2.02
N ILE A 142 -8.98 13.91 -3.08
CA ILE A 142 -9.87 13.72 -4.25
C ILE A 142 -11.08 12.89 -3.86
N LEU A 143 -10.89 11.79 -3.12
CA LEU A 143 -11.96 10.88 -2.73
C LEU A 143 -13.01 11.56 -1.83
N LEU A 144 -12.57 12.39 -0.87
CA LEU A 144 -13.49 13.18 -0.04
C LEU A 144 -14.24 14.22 -0.86
N ASN A 145 -13.58 14.85 -1.83
CA ASN A 145 -14.23 15.80 -2.73
C ASN A 145 -15.30 15.12 -3.60
N LEU A 146 -15.00 13.93 -4.15
CA LEU A 146 -15.98 13.15 -4.92
C LEU A 146 -17.17 12.68 -4.09
N ARG A 147 -16.95 12.33 -2.82
CA ARG A 147 -17.99 11.82 -1.92
C ARG A 147 -18.87 12.91 -1.33
N ASN A 148 -18.28 14.01 -0.88
CA ASN A 148 -18.94 15.01 -0.03
C ASN A 148 -19.00 16.41 -0.64
N GLY A 149 -18.32 16.68 -1.76
CA GLY A 149 -18.21 18.03 -2.34
C GLY A 149 -17.42 19.04 -1.47
N GLU A 150 -16.95 18.65 -0.29
CA GLU A 150 -16.25 19.49 0.67
C GLU A 150 -14.77 19.11 0.78
N LYS A 151 -13.89 20.11 0.63
CA LYS A 151 -12.46 19.96 0.89
C LYS A 151 -12.15 20.31 2.34
N ASN A 152 -12.33 19.36 3.25
CA ASN A 152 -12.01 19.60 4.66
C ASN A 152 -10.53 19.27 4.95
N TYR A 153 -9.63 20.14 4.49
CA TYR A 153 -8.18 20.01 4.65
C TYR A 153 -7.73 19.90 6.12
N ARG A 154 -8.45 20.56 7.04
CA ARG A 154 -8.18 20.46 8.49
C ARG A 154 -8.41 19.04 9.02
N LYS A 155 -9.48 18.38 8.57
CA LYS A 155 -9.77 17.00 8.93
C LYS A 155 -8.75 16.03 8.35
N LEU A 156 -8.35 16.23 7.09
CA LEU A 156 -7.27 15.45 6.44
C LEU A 156 -5.95 15.54 7.21
N PHE A 157 -5.53 16.76 7.54
CA PHE A 157 -4.29 16.97 8.30
C PHE A 157 -4.36 16.34 9.69
N HIS A 158 -5.50 16.44 10.38
CA HIS A 158 -5.70 15.81 11.67
C HIS A 158 -5.66 14.27 11.58
N SER A 159 -6.31 13.69 10.58
CA SER A 159 -6.26 12.25 10.32
C SER A 159 -4.86 11.75 9.94
N PHE A 160 -4.08 12.56 9.22
CA PHE A 160 -2.69 12.26 8.91
C PHE A 160 -1.84 12.17 10.18
N ILE A 161 -1.84 13.21 11.04
CA ILE A 161 -1.00 13.21 12.26
C ILE A 161 -1.44 12.19 13.31
N THR A 162 -2.70 11.75 13.28
CA THR A 162 -3.22 10.71 14.20
C THR A 162 -3.14 9.30 13.61
N SER A 163 -2.65 9.17 12.36
CA SER A 163 -2.48 7.86 11.72
C SER A 163 -1.46 7.03 12.50
N PRO A 164 -1.75 5.76 12.82
CA PRO A 164 -0.80 4.86 13.46
C PRO A 164 0.55 4.79 12.74
N VAL A 165 0.55 4.91 11.40
CA VAL A 165 1.77 4.91 10.59
C VAL A 165 2.62 6.14 10.86
N ILE A 166 2.00 7.32 10.88
CA ILE A 166 2.70 8.58 11.14
C ILE A 166 3.19 8.63 12.59
N LEU A 167 2.37 8.18 13.54
CA LEU A 167 2.78 8.06 14.93
C LEU A 167 3.95 7.08 15.09
N ALA A 168 3.91 5.93 14.41
CA ALA A 168 5.03 4.99 14.41
C ALA A 168 6.31 5.62 13.84
N ILE A 169 6.24 6.44 12.79
CA ILE A 169 7.40 7.16 12.25
C ILE A 169 7.95 8.20 13.25
N PHE A 170 7.08 8.91 13.97
CA PHE A 170 7.51 9.93 14.94
C PHE A 170 8.08 9.34 16.24
N PHE A 171 7.63 8.16 16.64
CA PHE A 171 8.01 7.51 17.91
C PHE A 171 8.96 6.30 17.74
N ALA A 172 9.28 5.89 16.52
CA ALA A 172 10.35 4.93 16.22
C ALA A 172 11.73 5.56 16.36
#